data_AF-A0A925NEP8-F1
#
_entry.id   AF-A0A925NEP8-F1
#
_cell.length_a   1.000
_cell.length_b   1.000
_cell.length_c   1.000
_cell.angle_alpha   90.00
_cell.angle_beta   90.00
_cell.angle_gamma   90.00
#
_symmetry.space_group_name_H-M   'P 1'
#
loop_
_entity.id
_entity.type
_entity.pdbx_description
1 polymer ?
#
loop_
_entity_poly.entity_id
_entity_poly.type
_entity_poly.pdbx_seq_one_letter_code
_entity_poly.pdbx_strand_id
1 'polypeptide(L)' 'GVMITFAAIAAAGDVNVNAIAPGIAAALVATVAGLAVAIPALFGYNYLTSKISELTSDMQVFIDELVTRIAENHSV' A
#
# COMPACT_ATOMS: atom_id res chain seq x y z
N GLY A 1 9.16 19.50 -3.88
CA GLY A 1 10.58 19.88 -3.72
C GLY A 1 11.16 20.30 -5.04
N VAL A 2 11.54 19.34 -5.88
CA VAL A 2 12.24 19.54 -7.16
C VAL A 2 11.61 20.60 -8.07
N MET A 3 10.29 20.57 -8.28
CA MET A 3 9.58 21.55 -9.12
C MET A 3 9.74 22.99 -8.61
N ILE A 4 9.66 23.21 -7.30
CA ILE A 4 9.79 24.54 -6.68
C ILE A 4 11.23 25.04 -6.85
N THR A 5 12.20 24.14 -6.71
CA THR A 5 13.62 24.44 -6.93
C THR A 5 13.89 24.87 -8.37
N PHE A 6 13.34 24.17 -9.36
CA PHE A 6 13.49 24.55 -10.77
C PHE A 6 12.74 25.84 -11.13
N ALA A 7 11.56 26.08 -10.55
CA ALA A 7 10.83 27.34 -10.72
C ALA A 7 11.63 28.54 -10.17
N ALA A 8 12.33 28.37 -9.05
CA ALA A 8 13.19 29.40 -8.46
C ALA A 8 14.40 29.72 -9.35
N ILE A 9 15.03 28.70 -9.97
CA ILE A 9 16.12 28.90 -10.95
C ILE A 9 15.61 29.66 -12.18
N ALA A 10 14.46 29.26 -12.71
CA ALA A 10 13.86 29.89 -13.89
C ALA A 10 13.52 31.37 -13.65
N ALA A 11 13.08 31.71 -12.44
CA ALA A 11 12.80 33.09 -12.05
C ALA A 11 14.09 33.92 -11.76
N ALA A 12 15.14 33.28 -11.23
CA ALA A 12 16.40 33.93 -10.91
C ALA A 12 17.28 34.18 -12.15
N GLY A 13 17.10 33.41 -13.23
CA GLY A 13 17.85 33.56 -14.48
C GLY A 13 19.32 33.11 -14.41
N ASP A 14 19.83 32.77 -13.22
CA ASP A 14 21.17 32.25 -12.97
C ASP A 14 21.11 30.96 -12.12
N VAL A 15 22.03 30.03 -12.40
CA VAL A 15 22.05 28.71 -11.76
C VAL A 15 23.02 28.73 -10.58
N ASN A 16 22.48 29.03 -9.39
CA ASN A 16 23.25 28.90 -8.15
C ASN A 16 23.08 27.51 -7.52
N VAL A 17 24.12 26.69 -7.62
CA VAL A 17 24.13 25.30 -7.10
C VAL A 17 23.90 25.24 -5.58
N ASN A 18 24.37 26.25 -4.83
CA ASN A 18 24.16 26.31 -3.39
C ASN A 18 22.70 26.60 -3.02
N ALA A 19 21.98 27.34 -3.87
CA ALA A 19 20.57 27.66 -3.64
C ALA A 19 19.63 26.47 -3.91
N ILE A 20 20.04 25.50 -4.73
CA ILE A 20 19.22 24.35 -5.13
C ILE A 20 19.42 23.11 -4.23
N ALA A 21 20.58 22.99 -3.60
CA ALA A 21 20.94 21.84 -2.78
C ALA A 21 19.90 21.49 -1.68
N PRO A 22 19.33 22.47 -0.94
CA PRO A 22 18.33 22.16 0.10
C PRO A 22 17.02 21.60 -0.48
N GLY A 23 16.57 22.12 -1.62
CA GLY A 23 15.30 21.71 -2.23
C GLY A 23 15.31 20.31 -2.84
N ILE A 24 16.48 19.89 -3.33
CA ILE A 24 16.71 18.52 -3.82
C ILE A 24 16.82 17.55 -2.63
N ALA A 25 17.58 17.90 -1.58
CA ALA A 25 17.68 17.08 -0.38
C ALA A 25 16.31 16.83 0.27
N ALA A 26 15.48 17.87 0.40
CA ALA A 26 14.12 17.75 0.94
C ALA A 26 13.24 16.83 0.08
N ALA A 27 13.41 16.83 -1.25
CA ALA A 27 12.67 15.95 -2.14
C ALA A 27 13.06 14.47 -1.93
N LEU A 28 14.34 14.17 -1.76
CA LEU A 28 14.83 12.82 -1.49
C LEU A 28 14.30 12.29 -0.15
N VAL A 29 14.29 13.12 0.89
CA VAL A 29 13.73 12.75 2.19
C VAL A 29 12.23 12.44 2.08
N ALA A 30 11.47 13.21 1.30
CA ALA A 30 10.06 12.93 1.07
C ALA A 30 9.82 11.57 0.37
N THR A 31 10.68 11.18 -0.58
CA THR A 31 10.64 9.85 -1.21
C THR A 31 10.92 8.73 -0.21
N VAL A 32 11.94 8.89 0.63
CA VAL A 32 12.28 7.89 1.66
C VAL A 32 11.16 7.79 2.69
N ALA A 33 10.57 8.91 3.12
CA ALA A 33 9.43 8.92 4.03
C ALA A 33 8.21 8.20 3.41
N GLY A 34 7.95 8.41 2.13
CA GLY A 34 6.89 7.69 1.41
C GLY A 34 7.13 6.17 1.38
N LEU A 35 8.36 5.73 1.08
CA LEU A 35 8.73 4.31 1.12
C LEU A 35 8.62 3.72 2.52
N ALA A 36 9.02 4.47 3.54
CA ALA A 36 8.94 4.05 4.94
C ALA A 36 7.49 3.79 5.40
N VAL A 37 6.51 4.51 4.85
CA VAL A 37 5.07 4.28 5.11
C VAL A 37 4.49 3.19 4.20
N ALA A 38 4.92 3.12 2.94
CA ALA A 38 4.37 2.18 1.95
C ALA A 38 4.68 0.72 2.31
N ILE A 39 5.88 0.42 2.80
CA ILE A 39 6.29 -0.95 3.13
C ILE A 39 5.41 -1.55 4.24
N PRO A 40 5.25 -0.93 5.42
CA PRO A 40 4.35 -1.42 6.47
C PRO A 40 2.89 -1.54 6.02
N ALA A 41 2.40 -0.59 5.21
CA ALA A 41 1.03 -0.64 4.70
C ALA A 41 0.80 -1.87 3.82
N LEU A 42 1.78 -2.27 3.01
CA LEU A 42 1.70 -3.48 2.18
C LEU A 42 1.68 -4.76 3.02
N PHE A 43 2.45 -4.82 4.12
CA PHE A 43 2.37 -5.94 5.06
C PHE A 43 0.98 -6.03 5.71
N GLY A 44 0.42 -4.90 6.16
CA GLY A 44 -0.94 -4.86 6.71
C GLY A 44 -2.00 -5.33 5.73
N TYR A 45 -1.91 -4.89 4.47
CA TYR A 45 -2.82 -5.31 3.40
C TYR A 45 -2.75 -6.83 3.13
N ASN A 46 -1.53 -7.38 3.02
CA ASN A 46 -1.35 -8.81 2.80
C ASN A 46 -1.85 -9.64 3.99
N TYR A 47 -1.62 -9.18 5.23
CA TYR A 47 -2.12 -9.84 6.43
C TYR A 47 -3.65 -9.89 6.45
N LEU A 48 -4.31 -8.76 6.18
CA LEU A 48 -5.77 -8.70 6.17
C LEU A 48 -6.36 -9.54 5.04
N THR A 49 -5.75 -9.52 3.86
CA THR A 49 -6.15 -10.36 2.71
C THR A 49 -6.05 -11.85 3.05
N SER A 50 -4.94 -12.27 3.67
CA SER A 50 -4.78 -13.67 4.11
C SER A 50 -5.85 -14.06 5.12
N LYS A 51 -6.18 -13.17 6.06
CA LYS A 51 -7.22 -13.43 7.08
C LYS A 51 -8.61 -13.57 6.46
N ILE A 52 -8.93 -12.74 5.47
CA ILE A 52 -10.19 -12.82 4.72
C ILE A 52 -10.26 -14.15 3.96
N SER A 53 -9.16 -14.56 3.32
CA SER A 53 -9.11 -15.83 2.60
C SER A 53 -9.30 -17.04 3.51
N GLU A 54 -8.69 -17.02 4.71
CA GLU A 54 -8.87 -18.06 5.74
C GLU A 54 -10.33 -18.15 6.17
N LEU A 55 -10.95 -17.02 6.55
CA LEU A 55 -12.36 -16.98 6.93
C LEU A 55 -13.29 -17.45 5.81
N THR A 56 -12.97 -17.10 4.56
CA THR A 56 -13.74 -17.54 3.39
C THR A 56 -13.64 -19.05 3.19
N SER A 57 -12.44 -19.62 3.40
CA SER A 57 -12.22 -21.06 3.35
C SER A 57 -13.03 -21.79 4.42
N ASP A 58 -13.01 -21.28 5.66
CA ASP A 58 -13.78 -21.87 6.77
C ASP A 58 -15.29 -21.82 6.48
N MET A 59 -15.77 -20.72 5.91
CA MET A 59 -17.17 -20.58 5.50
C MET A 59 -17.54 -21.58 4.40
N GLN A 60 -16.65 -21.82 3.42
CA GLN A 60 -16.89 -22.83 2.38
C GLN A 60 -16.99 -24.24 2.98
N VAL A 61 -16.10 -24.60 3.90
CA VAL A 61 -16.15 -25.90 4.60
C VAL A 61 -17.46 -26.05 5.38
N PHE A 62 -17.90 -25.00 6.08
CA PHE A 62 -19.18 -25.02 6.79
C PHE A 62 -20.38 -25.20 5.85
N ILE A 63 -20.37 -24.52 4.70
CA ILE A 63 -21.43 -24.67 3.68
C ILE A 63 -21.44 -26.11 3.15
N ASP A 64 -20.28 -26.66 2.81
CA ASP A 64 -20.19 -28.04 2.29
C ASP A 64 -20.72 -29.05 3.31
N GLU A 65 -20.32 -28.94 4.58
CA GLU A 65 -20.82 -29.83 5.63
C GLU A 65 -22.34 -29.68 5.84
N LEU A 66 -22.85 -28.45 5.80
CA LEU A 66 -24.29 -28.19 5.92
C LEU A 66 -25.06 -28.79 4.74
N VAL A 67 -24.56 -28.65 3.51
CA VAL A 67 -25.16 -29.24 2.30
C VAL A 67 -25.17 -30.77 2.40
N THR A 68 -24.06 -31.38 2.83
CA THR A 68 -23.99 -32.84 3.03
C THR A 68 -25.01 -33.31 4.07
N ARG A 69 -25.12 -32.64 5.22
CA ARG A 69 -26.10 -33.01 6.26
C ARG A 69 -27.54 -32.87 5.80
N ILE A 70 -27.87 -31.83 5.03
CA ILE A 70 -29.22 -31.65 4.48
C ILE A 70 -29.55 -32.73 3.43
N ALA A 71 -28.57 -33.10 2.60
CA ALA A 71 -28.72 -34.16 1.61
C ALA A 71 -28.94 -35.52 2.27
N GLU A 72 -28.19 -35.84 3.33
CA GLU A 72 -28.40 -37.05 4.14
C GLU A 72 -29.81 -37.09 4.74
N ASN A 73 -30.29 -35.97 5.31
CA ASN A 73 -31.61 -35.89 5.93
C ASN A 73 -32.78 -35.99 4.92
N HIS A 74 -32.56 -35.68 3.63
CA HIS A 74 -33.57 -35.87 2.57
C HIS A 74 -33.49 -37.23 1.87
N SER A 75 -32.51 -38.07 2.20
CA SER A 75 -32.36 -39.43 1.65
C SER A 75 -33.03 -40.53 2.47
N VAL A 76 -33.89 -40.15 3.44
CA VAL A 76 -34.74 -41.05 4.25
C VAL A 76 -36.20 -40.99 3.80
#